data_AF-A0A942MIG0-F1
#
_entry.id   AF-A0A942MIG0-F1
#
_cell.length_a   1.000
_cell.length_b   1.000
_cell.length_c   1.000
_cell.angle_alpha   90.00
_cell.angle_beta   90.00
_cell.angle_gamma   90.00
#
_symmetry.space_group_name_H-M   'P 1'
#
loop_
_entity.id
_entity.type
_entity.pdbx_description
1 polymer ?
#
loop_
_entity_poly.entity_id
_entity_poly.type
_entity_poly.pdbx_seq_one_letter_code
_entity_poly.pdbx_strand_id
1 'polypeptide(L)'
;PIMLFKMQLPDKSRKYMEIFEATGVENGKVTGSTLFKYVVDHYERDKAGRITKAVGSHKRLGSISSNLAERLLIGGVTQKEIRRFTEGGTA
;
A
#
# COMPACT_ATOMS: atom_id res chain seq x y z
N PRO A 1 7.99 10.75 -1.11
CA PRO A 1 6.77 10.78 -1.95
C PRO A 1 5.96 9.49 -1.76
N ILE A 2 4.63 9.51 -1.94
CA ILE A 2 3.84 8.27 -1.95
C ILE A 2 3.60 7.84 -3.39
N MET A 3 4.01 6.61 -3.71
CA MET A 3 3.75 5.95 -4.98
C MET A 3 2.66 4.90 -4.79
N LEU A 4 1.69 4.90 -5.70
CA LEU A 4 0.54 4.00 -5.68
C LEU A 4 0.55 3.14 -6.93
N PHE A 5 0.80 1.84 -6.78
CA PHE A 5 0.65 0.91 -7.89
C PHE A 5 -0.79 0.37 -7.92
N LYS A 6 -1.52 0.65 -9.00
CA LYS A 6 -2.91 0.24 -9.18
C LYS A 6 -3.00 -0.76 -10.32
N MET A 7 -3.74 -1.85 -10.11
CA MET A 7 -3.99 -2.88 -11.12
C MET A 7 -5.49 -3.15 -11.26
N GLN A 8 -5.94 -3.43 -12.47
CA GLN A 8 -7.25 -4.06 -12.68
C GLN A 8 -7.08 -5.58 -12.56
N LEU A 9 -7.84 -6.19 -11.66
CA LEU A 9 -7.84 -7.62 -11.41
C LEU A 9 -8.74 -8.35 -12.43
N PRO A 10 -8.64 -9.69 -12.54
CA PRO A 10 -9.44 -10.48 -13.49
C PRO A 10 -10.96 -10.31 -13.33
N ASP A 11 -11.44 -10.04 -12.11
CA ASP A 11 -12.84 -9.72 -11.79
C ASP A 11 -13.25 -8.29 -12.19
N LYS A 12 -12.40 -7.58 -12.93
CA LYS A 12 -12.55 -6.19 -13.39
C LYS A 12 -12.50 -5.13 -12.29
N SER A 13 -12.38 -5.52 -11.02
CA SER A 13 -12.15 -4.58 -9.93
C SER A 13 -10.77 -3.93 -10.06
N ARG A 14 -10.62 -2.70 -9.56
CA ARG A 14 -9.31 -2.02 -9.48
C ARG A 14 -8.86 -1.96 -8.03
N LYS A 15 -7.63 -2.40 -7.76
CA LYS A 15 -7.03 -2.39 -6.43
C LYS A 15 -5.71 -1.64 -6.45
N TYR A 16 -5.43 -0.89 -5.39
CA TYR A 16 -4.07 -0.43 -5.10
C TYR A 16 -3.28 -1.63 -4.58
N MET A 17 -2.45 -2.19 -5.45
CA MET A 17 -1.66 -3.38 -5.18
C MET A 17 -0.50 -3.09 -4.24
N GLU A 18 0.08 -1.90 -4.35
CA GLU A 18 1.19 -1.48 -3.50
C GLU A 18 1.10 0.01 -3.21
N ILE A 19 1.35 0.36 -1.95
CA ILE A 19 1.59 1.71 -1.48
C ILE A 19 3.04 1.75 -1.00
N PHE A 20 3.87 2.55 -1.66
CA PHE A 20 5.30 2.64 -1.40
C PHE A 20 5.68 4.08 -1.07
N GLU A 21 6.46 4.26 -0.02
CA GLU A 21 7.07 5.54 0.30
C GLU A 21 8.45 5.62 -0.33
N ALA A 22 8.60 6.48 -1.34
CA ALA A 22 9.90 6.84 -1.89
C ALA A 22 10.61 7.82 -0.95
N THR A 23 11.83 7.46 -0.53
CA THR A 23 12.69 8.27 0.34
C THR A 23 13.85 8.91 -0.41
N GLY A 24 14.20 8.42 -1.59
CA GLY A 24 15.27 9.01 -2.41
C GLY A 24 15.52 8.28 -3.72
N VAL A 25 16.67 8.58 -4.32
CA VAL A 25 17.20 7.88 -5.50
C VAL A 25 18.67 7.57 -5.24
N GLU A 26 19.06 6.33 -5.44
CA GLU A 26 20.43 5.85 -5.31
C GLU A 26 20.80 5.05 -6.56
N ASN A 27 21.92 5.40 -7.20
CA ASN A 27 22.39 4.75 -8.44
C ASN A 27 21.30 4.66 -9.55
N GLY A 28 20.49 5.72 -9.68
CA GLY A 28 19.40 5.80 -10.65
C GLY A 28 18.15 4.98 -10.29
N LYS A 29 18.10 4.37 -9.11
CA LYS A 29 16.94 3.60 -8.63
C LYS A 29 16.26 4.31 -7.47
N VAL A 30 14.92 4.32 -7.47
CA VAL A 30 14.14 4.86 -6.35
C VAL A 30 14.35 3.99 -5.12
N THR A 31 14.71 4.61 -4.00
CA THR A 31 14.83 3.98 -2.69
C THR A 31 13.62 4.31 -1.82
N GLY A 32 13.32 3.44 -0.86
CA GLY A 32 12.14 3.58 -0.02
C GLY A 32 11.63 2.26 0.54
N SER A 33 10.41 2.28 1.08
CA SER A 33 9.78 1.12 1.71
C SER A 33 8.33 0.93 1.28
N THR A 34 7.92 -0.33 1.17
CA THR A 34 6.51 -0.69 1.00
C THR A 34 5.76 -0.47 2.30
N LEU A 35 4.72 0.35 2.29
CA LEU A 35 3.86 0.58 3.44
C LEU A 35 2.72 -0.43 3.52
N PHE A 36 2.07 -0.69 2.37
CA PHE A 36 0.95 -1.62 2.27
C PHE A 36 0.99 -2.39 0.95
N LYS A 37 0.53 -3.64 0.98
CA LYS A 37 0.27 -4.45 -0.22
C LYS A 37 -1.11 -5.06 -0.17
N TYR A 38 -1.81 -5.08 -1.31
CA TYR A 38 -2.97 -5.92 -1.48
C TYR A 38 -2.52 -7.35 -1.77
N VAL A 39 -2.85 -8.28 -0.87
CA VAL A 39 -2.56 -9.71 -1.03
C VAL A 39 -3.84 -10.38 -1.49
N VAL A 40 -3.80 -10.99 -2.68
CA VAL A 40 -4.90 -11.84 -3.17
C VAL A 40 -4.77 -13.18 -2.49
N ASP A 41 -5.83 -13.59 -1.79
CA ASP A 41 -5.89 -14.88 -1.12
C ASP A 41 -6.32 -15.97 -2.12
N HIS A 42 -7.39 -15.72 -2.88
CA HIS A 42 -7.89 -16.62 -3.92
C HIS A 42 -8.87 -15.93 -4.89
N TYR A 43 -9.26 -16.65 -5.94
CA TYR A 43 -10.30 -16.23 -6.89
C TYR A 43 -11.52 -17.14 -6.81
N GLU A 44 -12.70 -16.54 -6.67
CA GLU A 44 -13.97 -17.25 -6.82
C GLU A 44 -14.30 -17.38 -8.32
N ARG A 45 -14.92 -18.51 -8.71
CA ARG A 45 -15.25 -18.83 -10.10
C ARG A 45 -16.70 -19.26 -10.26
N ASP A 46 -17.29 -18.96 -11.42
CA ASP A 46 -18.59 -19.48 -11.82
C ASP A 46 -18.53 -20.94 -12.32
N LYS A 47 -19.69 -21.52 -12.67
CA LYS A 47 -19.81 -22.87 -13.23
C LYS A 47 -19.05 -23.07 -14.55
N ALA A 48 -18.78 -21.99 -15.29
CA ALA A 48 -18.02 -22.01 -16.53
C ALA A 48 -16.51 -21.78 -16.30
N GLY A 49 -16.07 -21.68 -15.04
CA GLY A 49 -14.68 -21.48 -14.66
C GLY A 49 -14.20 -20.03 -14.76
N ARG A 50 -15.07 -19.06 -15.04
CA ARG A 50 -14.71 -17.64 -15.15
C ARG A 50 -14.52 -17.05 -13.76
N ILE A 51 -13.47 -16.25 -13.57
CA ILE A 51 -13.24 -15.54 -12.31
C ILE A 51 -14.32 -14.47 -12.14
N THR A 52 -15.10 -14.58 -11.07
CA THR A 52 -16.15 -13.62 -10.73
C THR A 52 -15.72 -12.64 -9.66
N LYS A 53 -14.71 -13.00 -8.85
CA LYS A 53 -14.26 -12.18 -7.73
C LYS A 53 -12.83 -12.51 -7.32
N ALA A 54 -12.05 -11.47 -7.06
CA ALA A 54 -10.76 -11.57 -6.39
C ALA A 54 -10.95 -11.32 -4.88
N VAL A 55 -10.65 -12.32 -4.06
CA VAL A 55 -10.72 -12.24 -2.60
C VAL A 55 -9.32 -11.97 -2.06
N GLY A 56 -9.19 -10.99 -1.18
CA GLY A 56 -7.92 -10.56 -0.65
C GLY A 56 -8.04 -9.33 0.24
N SER A 57 -6.96 -8.96 0.90
CA SER A 57 -6.91 -7.83 1.83
C SER A 57 -5.61 -7.05 1.75
N HIS A 58 -5.65 -5.78 2.14
CA HIS A 58 -4.45 -4.98 2.34
C HIS A 58 -3.73 -5.42 3.61
N LYS A 59 -2.46 -5.75 3.48
CA LYS A 59 -1.55 -6.00 4.59
C LYS A 59 -0.62 -4.81 4.76
N ARG A 60 -0.46 -4.35 5.99
CA ARG A 60 0.56 -3.37 6.35
C ARG A 60 1.90 -4.08 6.44
N LEU A 61 2.90 -3.54 5.75
CA LEU A 61 4.26 -4.10 5.70
C LEU A 61 5.30 -3.13 6.27
N GLY A 62 4.94 -1.87 6.47
CA GLY A 62 5.85 -0.87 6.98
C GLY A 62 5.14 0.28 7.68
N SER A 63 5.96 1.21 8.14
CA SER A 63 5.55 2.48 8.71
C SER A 63 6.06 3.62 7.85
N ILE A 64 5.36 4.75 7.91
CA ILE A 64 5.84 5.98 7.27
C ILE A 64 7.14 6.46 7.91
N SER A 65 8.00 7.08 7.12
CA SER A 65 9.23 7.68 7.64
C SER A 65 8.95 8.88 8.54
N SER A 66 9.92 9.26 9.36
CA SER A 66 9.87 10.50 10.16
C SER A 66 9.69 11.75 9.29
N ASN A 67 10.33 11.80 8.13
CA ASN A 67 10.20 12.91 7.19
C ASN A 67 8.77 13.02 6.65
N LEU A 68 8.16 11.90 6.24
CA LEU A 68 6.77 11.92 5.81
C LEU A 68 5.81 12.28 6.96
N ALA A 69 6.07 11.77 8.18
CA ALA A 69 5.30 12.14 9.36
C ALA A 69 5.36 13.64 9.65
N GLU A 70 6.55 14.25 9.60
CA GLU A 70 6.75 15.70 9.78
C GLU A 70 6.01 16.50 8.71
N ARG A 71 6.10 16.08 7.44
CA ARG A 71 5.38 16.74 6.34
C ARG A 71 3.87 16.67 6.50
N LEU A 72 3.33 15.54 6.96
CA LEU A 72 1.90 15.39 7.25
C LEU A 72 1.49 16.31 8.41
N LEU A 73 2.32 16.43 9.44
CA LEU A 73 2.07 17.31 10.57
C LEU A 73 2.04 18.79 10.15
N ILE A 74 3.03 19.24 9.38
CA ILE A 74 3.08 20.58 8.79
C ILE A 74 1.86 20.82 7.89
N GLY A 75 1.41 19.79 7.18
CA GLY A 75 0.19 19.81 6.36
C GLY A 75 -1.12 19.80 7.14
N GLY A 76 -1.09 19.82 8.48
CA GLY A 76 -2.27 19.91 9.33
C GLY A 76 -2.86 18.57 9.76
N VAL A 77 -2.22 17.44 9.47
CA VAL A 77 -2.65 16.13 9.99
C VAL A 77 -2.32 16.05 11.47
N THR A 78 -3.29 15.65 12.29
CA THR A 78 -3.10 15.54 13.73
C THR A 78 -2.05 14.48 14.08
N GLN A 79 -1.30 14.68 15.17
CA GLN A 79 -0.37 13.67 15.66
C GLN A 79 -1.05 12.31 15.92
N LYS A 80 -2.32 12.33 16.39
CA LYS A 80 -3.10 11.10 16.62
C LYS A 80 -3.24 10.29 15.33
N GLU A 81 -3.57 10.94 14.21
CA GLU A 81 -3.69 10.25 12.91
C GLU A 81 -2.34 9.78 12.39
N ILE A 82 -1.28 10.58 12.53
CA ILE A 82 0.08 10.21 12.10
C ILE A 82 0.57 8.97 12.84
N ARG A 83 0.34 8.89 14.16
CA ARG A 83 0.78 7.75 15.00
C ARG A 83 0.25 6.40 14.53
N ARG A 84 -0.96 6.39 13.92
CA ARG A 84 -1.55 5.18 13.34
C ARG A 84 -0.68 4.56 12.25
N PHE A 85 0.19 5.35 11.62
CA PHE A 85 1.03 4.94 10.50
C PHE A 85 2.54 4.93 10.81
N THR A 86 2.97 5.43 11.97
CA THR A 86 4.38 5.37 12.41
C THR A 86 4.69 4.12 13.22
N GLU A 87 3.70 3.55 13.91
CA GLU A 87 3.85 2.35 14.74
C GLU A 87 3.09 1.19 14.07
N GLY A 88 3.77 0.11 13.64
CA GLY A 88 3.08 -1.10 13.15
C GLY A 88 3.56 -1.74 11.85
N GLY A 89 4.87 -1.82 11.59
CA GLY A 89 5.42 -2.91 10.79
C GLY A 89 5.88 -4.01 11.73
N THR A 90 5.06 -5.04 11.98
CA THR A 90 5.58 -6.26 12.60
C THR A 90 6.61 -6.88 11.64
N ALA A 91 7.85 -7.00 12.11
CA ALA A 91 8.88 -7.84 11.49
C ALA A 91 8.42 -9.30 11.41
#